data_AF-A0AAW4XX37-F1
#
_entry.id   AF-A0AAW4XX37-F1
#
_cell.length_a   1.000
_cell.length_b   1.000
_cell.length_c   1.000
_cell.angle_alpha   90.00
_cell.angle_beta   90.00
_cell.angle_gamma   90.00
#
_symmetry.space_group_name_H-M   'P 1'
#
loop_
_entity.id
_entity.type
_entity.pdbx_description
1 polymer ?
#
loop_
_entity_poly.entity_id
_entity_poly.type
_entity_poly.pdbx_seq_one_letter_code
_entity_poly.pdbx_strand_id
1 'polypeptide(L)'
;MGTVFTYVADAALRSVANEVCQQCERAGVPVYGYTGTIVQPHLAADEELAQQEPEVYYLCADCIQGGNVVRSNRRDVEQTVQSLAKDPARAWHAFNQLPGIPHFLQGCFDWPFCCDTWCEFTGSPIDFQQLLATQQSQQYWEKGLGKRPRTFDTQGPPESLQEVSLFACSCCAARYYTDQFS
;
A
#
# COMPACT_ATOMS: atom_id res chain seq x y z
N MET A 1 -8.14 -17.38 12.08
CA MET A 1 -8.08 -15.92 12.28
C MET A 1 -7.91 -15.33 10.89
N GLY A 2 -8.86 -14.50 10.45
CA GLY A 2 -8.85 -13.93 9.10
C GLY A 2 -7.89 -12.76 9.01
N THR A 3 -7.30 -12.56 7.84
CA THR A 3 -6.47 -11.38 7.52
C THR A 3 -7.33 -10.13 7.46
N VAL A 4 -6.86 -9.00 8.03
CA VAL A 4 -7.59 -7.72 7.95
C VAL A 4 -7.68 -7.24 6.50
N PHE A 5 -6.61 -7.38 5.73
CA PHE A 5 -6.57 -7.08 4.30
C PHE A 5 -6.00 -8.28 3.54
N THR A 6 -6.59 -8.60 2.38
CA THR A 6 -6.23 -9.80 1.60
C THR A 6 -4.76 -9.86 1.19
N TYR A 7 -4.13 -8.71 0.91
CA TYR A 7 -2.74 -8.65 0.44
C TYR A 7 -1.81 -7.99 1.45
N VAL A 8 -2.13 -8.05 2.75
CA VAL A 8 -1.25 -7.56 3.81
C VAL A 8 -1.18 -8.59 4.92
N ALA A 9 0.03 -9.02 5.26
CA ALA A 9 0.24 -9.86 6.42
C ALA A 9 -0.12 -9.08 7.70
N ASP A 10 -0.93 -9.68 8.58
CA ASP A 10 -1.38 -8.99 9.81
C ASP A 10 -0.21 -8.52 10.69
N ALA A 11 0.90 -9.27 10.70
CA ALA A 11 2.12 -8.89 11.44
C ALA A 11 2.85 -7.67 10.83
N ALA A 12 2.64 -7.38 9.55
CA ALA A 12 3.18 -6.23 8.84
C ALA A 12 2.27 -5.00 8.96
N LEU A 13 1.01 -5.20 9.34
CA LEU A 13 0.03 -4.14 9.44
C LEU A 13 0.37 -3.17 10.58
N ARG A 14 0.29 -1.86 10.31
CA ARG A 14 0.55 -0.81 11.27
C ARG A 14 -0.57 0.21 11.21
N SER A 15 -1.24 0.43 12.34
CA SER A 15 -2.20 1.51 12.48
C SER A 15 -1.49 2.84 12.74
N VAL A 16 -2.11 3.93 12.30
CA VAL A 16 -1.66 5.28 12.63
C VAL A 16 -2.19 5.63 14.02
N ALA A 17 -1.30 6.01 14.92
CA ALA A 17 -1.65 6.34 16.30
C ALA A 17 -2.33 7.71 16.36
N ASN A 18 -3.29 7.86 17.28
CA ASN A 18 -4.00 9.11 17.57
C ASN A 18 -4.83 9.70 16.42
N GLU A 19 -5.07 8.93 15.36
CA GLU A 19 -5.92 9.33 14.24
C GLU A 19 -7.30 8.67 14.34
N VAL A 20 -8.30 9.29 13.70
CA VAL A 20 -9.68 8.79 13.60
C VAL A 20 -10.01 8.55 12.13
N CYS A 21 -10.92 7.61 11.84
CA CYS A 21 -11.32 7.33 10.47
C CYS A 21 -12.08 8.54 9.90
N GLN A 22 -11.54 9.18 8.87
CA GLN A 22 -12.11 10.40 8.30
C GLN A 22 -13.42 10.16 7.51
N GLN A 23 -13.80 8.90 7.27
CA GLN A 23 -15.07 8.54 6.65
C GLN A 23 -16.19 8.32 7.68
N CYS A 24 -15.91 7.61 8.79
CA CYS A 24 -16.95 7.13 9.71
C CYS A 24 -16.82 7.64 11.14
N GLU A 25 -15.74 8.36 11.45
CA GLU A 25 -15.45 9.00 12.75
C GLU A 25 -15.51 8.11 13.99
N ARG A 26 -15.56 6.78 13.80
CA ARG A 26 -15.56 5.84 14.92
C ARG A 26 -14.27 5.97 15.73
N ALA A 27 -14.41 6.25 17.02
CA ALA A 27 -13.30 6.25 17.96
C ALA A 27 -12.91 4.81 18.36
N GLY A 28 -11.66 4.61 18.75
CA GLY A 28 -11.17 3.34 19.31
C GLY A 28 -11.01 2.20 18.30
N VAL A 29 -11.17 2.47 17.01
CA VAL A 29 -10.88 1.50 15.94
C VAL A 29 -9.50 1.78 15.32
N PRO A 30 -8.73 0.74 14.91
CA PRO A 30 -7.51 0.94 14.16
C PRO A 30 -7.78 1.67 12.84
N VAL A 31 -6.94 2.66 12.53
CA VAL A 31 -6.94 3.39 11.26
C VAL A 31 -5.61 3.21 10.56
N TYR A 32 -5.65 3.23 9.24
CA TYR A 32 -4.49 2.98 8.37
C TYR A 32 -4.33 4.16 7.42
N GLY A 33 -3.09 4.44 7.04
CA GLY A 33 -2.82 5.42 5.98
C GLY A 33 -3.57 5.05 4.71
N TYR A 34 -4.25 5.99 4.10
CA TYR A 34 -5.00 5.81 2.87
C TYR A 34 -5.23 7.17 2.22
N THR A 35 -4.72 7.40 1.02
CA THR A 35 -4.93 8.67 0.30
C THR A 35 -6.00 8.52 -0.77
N GLY A 36 -7.10 9.26 -0.63
CA GLY A 36 -8.22 9.18 -1.57
C GLY A 36 -9.23 10.30 -1.43
N THR A 37 -10.33 10.16 -2.16
CA THR A 37 -11.44 11.11 -2.18
C THR A 37 -12.76 10.39 -1.94
N ILE A 38 -13.58 10.90 -1.01
CA ILE A 38 -14.93 10.42 -0.74
C ILE A 38 -15.81 10.66 -1.98
N VAL A 39 -16.51 9.63 -2.46
CA VAL A 39 -17.36 9.74 -3.67
C VAL A 39 -18.84 9.90 -3.38
N GLN A 40 -19.31 9.45 -2.21
CA GLN A 40 -20.69 9.65 -1.76
C GLN A 40 -20.68 10.31 -0.37
N PRO A 41 -20.72 11.66 -0.32
CA PRO A 41 -20.65 12.40 0.95
C PRO A 41 -21.75 12.03 1.95
N HIS A 42 -22.97 11.72 1.46
CA HIS A 42 -24.10 11.30 2.31
C HIS A 42 -23.88 9.97 3.06
N LEU A 43 -22.83 9.22 2.74
CA LEU A 43 -22.43 8.01 3.47
C LEU A 43 -21.30 8.28 4.48
N ALA A 44 -20.81 9.52 4.58
CA ALA A 44 -19.84 9.92 5.58
C ALA A 44 -20.54 10.26 6.92
N ALA A 45 -19.78 10.20 8.01
CA ALA A 45 -20.27 10.60 9.33
C ALA A 45 -20.61 12.10 9.37
N ASP A 46 -19.78 12.93 8.72
CA ASP A 46 -20.03 14.35 8.48
C ASP A 46 -20.20 14.59 6.97
N GLU A 47 -21.45 14.68 6.52
CA GLU A 47 -21.77 14.93 5.11
C GLU A 47 -21.31 16.31 4.64
N GLU A 48 -21.42 17.34 5.48
CA GLU A 48 -21.05 18.71 5.11
C GLU A 48 -19.54 18.80 4.92
N LEU A 49 -18.76 18.27 5.86
CA LEU A 49 -17.31 18.18 5.73
C LEU A 49 -16.91 17.34 4.52
N ALA A 50 -17.53 16.18 4.29
CA ALA A 50 -17.23 15.35 3.13
C ALA A 50 -17.59 16.01 1.79
N GLN A 51 -18.48 17.00 1.75
CA GLN A 51 -18.77 17.80 0.56
C GLN A 51 -17.74 18.92 0.35
N GLN A 52 -17.31 19.57 1.42
CA GLN A 52 -16.37 20.72 1.36
C GLN A 52 -14.92 20.25 1.21
N GLU A 53 -14.55 19.20 1.93
CA GLU A 53 -13.22 18.63 2.04
C GLU A 53 -13.28 17.10 1.86
N PRO A 54 -13.49 16.62 0.62
CA PRO A 54 -13.67 15.19 0.36
C PRO A 54 -12.38 14.36 0.45
N GLU A 55 -11.22 15.00 0.64
CA GLU A 55 -9.93 14.34 0.70
C GLU A 55 -9.72 13.63 2.04
N VAL A 56 -9.24 12.39 1.98
CA VAL A 56 -8.91 11.59 3.16
C VAL A 56 -7.51 11.02 3.06
N TYR A 57 -6.90 10.87 4.23
CA TYR A 57 -5.55 10.39 4.49
C TYR A 57 -5.53 9.18 5.44
N TYR A 58 -6.60 8.96 6.22
CA TYR A 58 -6.70 7.87 7.19
C TYR A 58 -8.11 7.24 7.22
N LEU A 59 -8.15 5.92 7.07
CA LEU A 59 -9.40 5.15 7.09
C LEU A 59 -9.27 3.89 7.95
N CYS A 60 -10.37 3.46 8.57
CA CYS A 60 -10.45 2.14 9.18
C CYS A 60 -10.63 1.04 8.10
N ALA A 61 -10.38 -0.22 8.47
CA ALA A 61 -10.48 -1.35 7.55
C ALA A 61 -11.85 -1.44 6.85
N ASP A 62 -12.95 -1.28 7.59
CA ASP A 62 -14.30 -1.34 7.03
C ASP A 62 -14.52 -0.28 5.95
N CYS A 63 -14.03 0.95 6.16
CA CYS A 63 -14.20 2.05 5.21
C CYS A 63 -13.32 1.88 3.97
N ILE A 64 -12.12 1.30 4.11
CA ILE A 64 -11.26 0.95 2.97
C ILE A 64 -11.93 -0.13 2.12
N GLN A 65 -12.51 -1.15 2.77
CA GLN A 65 -13.16 -2.27 2.09
C GLN A 65 -14.51 -1.89 1.48
N GLY A 66 -15.23 -0.93 2.09
CA GLY A 66 -16.55 -0.48 1.70
C GLY A 66 -16.61 0.33 0.39
N GLY A 67 -15.47 0.81 -0.10
CA GLY A 67 -15.36 1.36 -1.46
C GLY A 67 -15.99 2.74 -1.67
N ASN A 68 -16.37 3.46 -0.61
CA ASN A 68 -16.85 4.85 -0.73
C ASN A 68 -15.73 5.89 -0.91
N VAL A 69 -14.48 5.44 -0.97
CA VAL A 69 -13.32 6.32 -1.16
C VAL A 69 -12.50 5.80 -2.34
N VAL A 70 -12.31 6.65 -3.36
CA VAL A 70 -11.48 6.33 -4.52
C VAL A 70 -10.05 6.78 -4.26
N ARG A 71 -9.06 5.91 -4.50
CA ARG A 71 -7.64 6.24 -4.31
C ARG A 71 -7.15 7.32 -5.27
N SER A 72 -6.34 8.24 -4.75
CA SER A 72 -5.71 9.32 -5.54
C SER A 72 -4.44 8.89 -6.26
N ASN A 73 -3.78 7.81 -5.81
CA ASN A 73 -2.52 7.29 -6.34
C ASN A 73 -2.68 6.32 -7.53
N ARG A 74 -3.82 6.37 -8.22
CA ARG A 74 -4.14 5.46 -9.34
C ARG A 74 -3.03 5.44 -10.40
N ARG A 75 -2.42 6.60 -10.70
CA ARG A 75 -1.36 6.70 -11.73
C ARG A 75 -0.12 5.86 -11.41
N ASP A 76 0.14 5.56 -10.14
CA ASP A 76 1.36 4.86 -9.72
C ASP A 76 1.36 3.40 -10.16
N VAL A 77 0.18 2.77 -10.15
CA VAL A 77 0.02 1.36 -10.52
C VAL A 77 -0.75 1.16 -11.82
N GLU A 78 -1.13 2.24 -12.51
CA GLU A 78 -1.96 2.14 -13.71
C GLU A 78 -1.30 1.33 -14.82
N GLN A 79 -0.02 1.60 -15.08
CA GLN A 79 0.75 0.83 -16.05
C GLN A 79 0.85 -0.64 -15.64
N THR A 80 1.07 -0.92 -14.36
CA THR A 80 1.13 -2.29 -13.81
C THR A 80 -0.17 -3.03 -14.09
N VAL A 81 -1.32 -2.44 -13.75
CA VAL A 81 -2.63 -3.06 -13.96
C VAL A 81 -2.90 -3.27 -15.45
N GLN A 82 -2.65 -2.27 -16.29
CA GLN A 82 -2.93 -2.36 -17.72
C GLN A 82 -2.04 -3.38 -18.44
N SER A 83 -0.80 -3.56 -18.00
CA SER A 83 0.17 -4.42 -18.68
C SER A 83 0.17 -5.87 -18.17
N LEU A 84 -0.14 -6.10 -16.88
CA LEU A 84 0.03 -7.41 -16.25
C LEU A 84 -1.28 -8.09 -15.85
N ALA A 85 -2.36 -7.33 -15.60
CA ALA A 85 -3.63 -7.92 -15.17
C ALA A 85 -4.42 -8.44 -16.38
N LYS A 86 -4.90 -9.68 -16.29
CA LYS A 86 -5.85 -10.24 -17.25
C LYS A 86 -7.24 -9.61 -17.10
N ASP A 87 -7.60 -9.25 -15.87
CA ASP A 87 -8.81 -8.50 -15.55
C ASP A 87 -8.45 -7.20 -14.81
N PRO A 88 -8.25 -6.09 -15.55
CA PRO A 88 -7.94 -4.78 -14.97
C PRO A 88 -8.99 -4.29 -13.97
N ALA A 89 -10.27 -4.56 -14.19
CA ALA A 89 -11.34 -4.07 -13.32
C ALA A 89 -11.25 -4.74 -11.95
N ARG A 90 -11.03 -6.06 -11.92
CA ARG A 90 -10.79 -6.80 -10.68
C ARG A 90 -9.51 -6.34 -9.98
N ALA A 91 -8.42 -6.13 -10.70
CA ALA A 91 -7.17 -5.65 -10.12
C ALA A 91 -7.34 -4.27 -9.47
N TRP A 92 -8.03 -3.34 -10.14
CA TRP A 92 -8.35 -2.02 -9.59
C TRP A 92 -9.22 -2.08 -8.34
N HIS A 93 -10.28 -2.88 -8.37
CA HIS A 93 -11.15 -3.07 -7.21
C HIS A 93 -10.33 -3.56 -6.01
N ALA A 94 -9.47 -4.55 -6.24
CA ALA A 94 -8.64 -5.12 -5.19
C ALA A 94 -7.59 -4.13 -4.65
N PHE A 95 -7.04 -3.26 -5.51
CA PHE A 95 -6.11 -2.20 -5.11
C PHE A 95 -6.76 -1.13 -4.24
N ASN A 96 -8.00 -0.72 -4.56
CA ASN A 96 -8.75 0.24 -3.75
C ASN A 96 -9.06 -0.29 -2.34
N GLN A 97 -9.09 -1.61 -2.15
CA GLN A 97 -9.33 -2.24 -0.86
C GLN A 97 -8.05 -2.44 -0.04
N LEU A 98 -6.91 -1.89 -0.48
CA LEU A 98 -5.66 -1.96 0.27
C LEU A 98 -5.43 -0.70 1.12
N PRO A 99 -4.78 -0.84 2.29
CA PRO A 99 -4.23 0.31 2.99
C PRO A 99 -3.03 0.86 2.21
N GLY A 100 -2.63 2.08 2.50
CA GLY A 100 -1.33 2.61 2.12
C GLY A 100 -0.22 1.76 2.72
N ILE A 101 0.91 1.70 2.01
CA ILE A 101 2.13 1.10 2.57
C ILE A 101 2.61 2.02 3.70
N PRO A 102 2.88 1.49 4.90
CA PRO A 102 3.38 2.31 6.02
C PRO A 102 4.62 3.13 5.63
N HIS A 103 4.72 4.36 6.15
CA HIS A 103 5.86 5.27 6.00
C HIS A 103 6.13 5.86 4.60
N PHE A 104 5.38 5.48 3.56
CA PHE A 104 5.52 6.10 2.25
C PHE A 104 4.81 7.45 2.24
N LEU A 105 5.60 8.54 2.37
CA LEU A 105 5.05 9.86 2.69
C LEU A 105 4.30 10.52 1.53
N GLN A 106 4.74 10.39 0.27
CA GLN A 106 4.10 11.09 -0.86
C GLN A 106 4.37 10.39 -2.20
N GLY A 107 3.34 9.83 -2.84
CA GLY A 107 3.31 9.66 -4.30
C GLY A 107 4.00 8.44 -4.94
N CYS A 108 4.48 7.46 -4.15
CA CYS A 108 5.05 6.22 -4.70
C CYS A 108 4.36 4.98 -4.12
N PHE A 109 3.04 4.90 -4.24
CA PHE A 109 2.27 3.72 -3.79
C PHE A 109 2.25 2.64 -4.86
N ASP A 110 3.43 2.28 -5.33
CA ASP A 110 3.56 1.15 -6.23
C ASP A 110 3.48 -0.16 -5.45
N TRP A 111 2.82 -1.14 -6.03
CA TRP A 111 2.53 -2.41 -5.40
C TRP A 111 2.88 -3.53 -6.37
N PRO A 112 3.74 -4.49 -6.01
CA PRO A 112 4.11 -5.57 -6.91
C PRO A 112 2.91 -6.40 -7.35
N PHE A 113 2.85 -6.72 -8.64
CA PHE A 113 1.80 -7.52 -9.25
C PHE A 113 2.42 -8.74 -9.93
N CYS A 114 1.96 -9.93 -9.58
CA CYS A 114 2.50 -11.20 -10.05
C CYS A 114 1.40 -12.27 -10.09
N CYS A 115 1.48 -13.18 -11.07
CA CYS A 115 0.49 -14.26 -11.24
C CYS A 115 -0.97 -13.78 -11.30
N ASP A 116 -1.22 -12.63 -11.96
CA ASP A 116 -2.56 -12.03 -12.11
C ASP A 116 -3.18 -11.59 -10.77
N THR A 117 -2.35 -11.25 -9.79
CA THR A 117 -2.79 -10.72 -8.49
C THR A 117 -1.76 -9.76 -7.88
N TRP A 118 -2.21 -8.93 -6.93
CA TRP A 118 -1.31 -8.16 -6.08
C TRP A 118 -0.52 -9.12 -5.17
N CYS A 119 0.77 -8.82 -4.99
CA CYS A 119 1.61 -9.51 -4.02
C CYS A 119 1.24 -9.11 -2.59
N GLU A 120 1.46 -9.98 -1.63
CA GLU A 120 1.23 -9.69 -0.21
C GLU A 120 2.34 -8.79 0.34
N PHE A 121 1.99 -7.71 1.04
CA PHE A 121 2.92 -6.92 1.85
C PHE A 121 3.28 -7.68 3.12
N THR A 122 4.57 -7.96 3.29
CA THR A 122 5.12 -8.79 4.37
C THR A 122 5.90 -8.00 5.42
N GLY A 123 6.04 -6.69 5.24
CA GLY A 123 6.68 -5.78 6.18
C GLY A 123 7.92 -5.10 5.61
N SER A 124 8.86 -4.78 6.49
CA SER A 124 10.11 -4.10 6.18
C SER A 124 11.30 -4.87 6.76
N PRO A 125 12.53 -4.64 6.26
CA PRO A 125 13.72 -5.19 6.89
C PRO A 125 13.82 -4.76 8.36
N ILE A 126 14.22 -5.69 9.24
CA ILE A 126 14.37 -5.47 10.68
C ILE A 126 15.74 -4.89 11.04
N ASP A 127 16.72 -5.11 10.18
CA ASP A 127 18.09 -4.60 10.32
C ASP A 127 18.75 -4.39 8.94
N PHE A 128 19.93 -3.77 8.96
CA PHE A 128 20.70 -3.49 7.74
C PHE A 128 21.22 -4.77 7.06
N GLN A 129 21.48 -5.84 7.80
CA GLN A 129 21.94 -7.10 7.19
C GLN A 129 20.82 -7.76 6.39
N GLN A 130 19.59 -7.75 6.90
CA GLN A 130 18.42 -8.22 6.18
C GLN A 130 18.13 -7.35 4.95
N LEU A 131 18.37 -6.04 5.02
CA LEU A 131 18.24 -5.15 3.86
C LEU A 131 19.22 -5.57 2.74
N LEU A 132 20.49 -5.78 3.07
CA LEU A 132 21.49 -6.23 2.09
C LEU A 132 21.16 -7.60 1.52
N ALA A 133 20.72 -8.55 2.36
CA ALA A 133 20.27 -9.86 1.91
C ALA A 133 19.04 -9.79 0.99
N THR A 134 18.12 -8.86 1.26
CA THR A 134 16.95 -8.59 0.41
C THR A 134 17.37 -8.13 -0.98
N GLN A 135 18.28 -7.16 -1.07
CA GLN A 135 18.80 -6.65 -2.34
C GLN A 135 19.45 -7.76 -3.21
N GLN A 136 20.04 -8.77 -2.57
CA GLN A 136 20.68 -9.90 -3.27
C GLN A 136 19.71 -11.01 -3.69
N SER A 137 18.60 -11.19 -2.96
CA SER A 137 17.74 -12.38 -3.09
C SER A 137 16.33 -12.10 -3.61
N GLN A 138 15.94 -10.82 -3.71
CA GLN A 138 14.60 -10.40 -4.12
C GLN A 138 14.66 -9.49 -5.35
N GLN A 139 13.56 -9.42 -6.09
CA GLN A 139 13.46 -8.58 -7.28
C GLN A 139 13.07 -7.15 -6.88
N TYR A 140 13.80 -6.17 -7.37
CA TYR A 140 13.41 -4.78 -7.20
C TYR A 140 12.20 -4.46 -8.08
N TRP A 141 11.22 -3.76 -7.50
CA TRP A 141 10.00 -3.37 -8.17
C TRP A 141 9.81 -1.85 -8.10
N GLU A 142 9.70 -1.23 -9.26
CA GLU A 142 9.40 0.20 -9.40
C GLU A 142 8.66 0.42 -10.73
N LYS A 143 7.34 0.47 -10.63
CA LYS A 143 6.31 0.50 -11.66
C LYS A 143 6.46 -0.68 -12.63
N GLY A 144 6.86 -1.83 -12.08
CA GLY A 144 7.20 -3.04 -12.82
C GLY A 144 8.65 -3.48 -12.62
N LEU A 145 9.03 -4.52 -13.37
CA LEU A 145 10.40 -5.06 -13.40
C LEU A 145 11.27 -4.29 -14.41
N GLY A 146 12.57 -4.22 -14.12
CA GLY A 146 13.59 -3.76 -15.08
C GLY A 146 14.29 -2.46 -14.71
N LYS A 147 13.82 -1.74 -13.70
CA LYS A 147 14.57 -0.63 -13.12
C LYS A 147 15.71 -1.14 -12.23
N ARG A 148 16.79 -0.36 -12.17
CA ARG A 148 17.95 -0.71 -11.35
C ARG A 148 17.72 -0.16 -9.94
N PRO A 149 17.78 -1.01 -8.90
CA PRO A 149 17.70 -0.53 -7.53
C PRO A 149 18.91 0.34 -7.20
N ARG A 150 18.74 1.22 -6.20
CA ARG A 150 19.88 1.78 -5.48
C ARG A 150 20.65 0.68 -4.75
N THR A 151 21.94 0.88 -4.55
CA THR A 151 22.82 -0.11 -3.91
C THR A 151 23.19 0.37 -2.51
N PHE A 152 22.50 -0.13 -1.48
CA PHE A 152 22.55 0.43 -0.12
C PHE A 152 23.93 0.39 0.57
N ASP A 153 24.78 -0.56 0.20
CA ASP A 153 26.16 -0.69 0.72
C ASP A 153 27.09 0.40 0.18
N THR A 154 26.87 0.86 -1.06
CA THR A 154 27.72 1.86 -1.74
C THR A 154 27.12 3.27 -1.71
N GLN A 155 25.79 3.39 -1.76
CA GLN A 155 25.07 4.65 -1.83
C GLN A 155 24.53 5.12 -0.47
N GLY A 156 24.66 4.27 0.56
CA GLY A 156 24.22 4.55 1.93
C GLY A 156 22.88 3.88 2.28
N PRO A 157 22.64 3.62 3.58
CA PRO A 157 21.39 3.06 4.06
C PRO A 157 20.21 4.04 3.85
N PRO A 158 18.96 3.54 3.85
CA PRO A 158 17.78 4.41 3.97
C PRO A 158 17.83 5.16 5.32
N GLU A 159 17.09 6.27 5.42
CA GLU A 159 16.97 7.00 6.70
C GLU A 159 16.21 6.16 7.72
N SER A 160 15.27 5.34 7.23
CA SER A 160 14.55 4.33 7.99
C SER A 160 14.38 3.05 7.19
N LEU A 161 14.56 1.89 7.82
CA LEU A 161 14.28 0.61 7.17
C LEU A 161 12.80 0.46 6.76
N GLN A 162 11.91 1.26 7.37
CA GLN A 162 10.49 1.32 6.99
C GLN A 162 10.27 1.96 5.61
N GLU A 163 11.26 2.64 5.05
CA GLU A 163 11.23 3.15 3.67
C GLU A 163 11.39 2.02 2.64
N VAL A 164 11.72 0.81 3.09
CA VAL A 164 11.83 -0.38 2.25
C VAL A 164 10.70 -1.34 2.59
N SER A 165 9.94 -1.71 1.57
CA SER A 165 8.77 -2.59 1.70
C SER A 165 8.97 -3.90 0.98
N LEU A 166 8.66 -5.01 1.67
CA LEU A 166 8.88 -6.38 1.23
C LEU A 166 7.56 -7.03 0.83
N PHE A 167 7.57 -7.74 -0.29
CA PHE A 167 6.39 -8.39 -0.84
C PHE A 167 6.66 -9.83 -1.27
N ALA A 168 5.62 -10.66 -1.16
CA ALA A 168 5.64 -12.05 -1.61
C ALA A 168 4.46 -12.35 -2.52
N CYS A 169 4.69 -13.05 -3.63
CA CYS A 169 3.59 -13.59 -4.41
C CYS A 169 2.93 -14.75 -3.66
N SER A 170 1.60 -14.78 -3.60
CA SER A 170 0.86 -15.89 -2.97
C SER A 170 0.77 -17.13 -3.87
N CYS A 171 1.09 -17.01 -5.16
CA CYS A 171 0.95 -18.09 -6.15
C CYS A 171 2.30 -18.72 -6.56
N CYS A 172 3.42 -18.04 -6.35
CA CYS A 172 4.74 -18.54 -6.72
C CYS A 172 5.81 -18.11 -5.71
N ALA A 173 7.05 -18.57 -5.88
CA ALA A 173 8.15 -18.25 -4.97
C ALA A 173 8.74 -16.84 -5.16
N ALA A 174 8.18 -16.01 -6.04
CA ALA A 174 8.70 -14.68 -6.31
C ALA A 174 8.55 -13.76 -5.09
N ARG A 175 9.61 -13.02 -4.81
CA ARG A 175 9.68 -12.01 -3.75
C ARG A 175 10.18 -10.70 -4.34
N TYR A 176 9.60 -9.61 -3.87
CA TYR A 176 9.84 -8.28 -4.38
C TYR A 176 10.15 -7.32 -3.24
N TYR A 177 10.88 -6.26 -3.54
CA TYR A 177 10.97 -5.11 -2.65
C TYR A 177 10.86 -3.81 -3.42
N THR A 178 10.35 -2.79 -2.75
CA THR A 178 10.30 -1.40 -3.22
C THR A 178 10.88 -0.46 -2.16
N ASP A 179 11.19 0.76 -2.58
CA ASP A 179 11.83 1.81 -1.80
C ASP A 179 11.05 3.11 -1.97
N GLN A 180 10.84 3.88 -0.91
CA GLN A 180 10.11 5.15 -0.96
C GLN A 180 10.68 6.17 -1.95
N PHE A 181 11.99 6.15 -2.24
CA PHE A 181 12.64 7.11 -3.15
C PHE A 181 12.69 6.65 -4.61
N SER A 182 11.89 5.63 -4.96
CA SER A 182 11.75 5.11 -6.33
C SER A 182 10.81 5.96 -7.17
#